data_AF-V6JMX0-F1
#
_entry.id   AF-V6JMX0-F1
#
_cell.length_a   1.000
_cell.length_b   1.000
_cell.length_c   1.000
_cell.angle_alpha   90.00
_cell.angle_beta   90.00
_cell.angle_gamma   90.00
#
_symmetry.space_group_name_H-M   'P 1'
#
loop_
_entity.id
_entity.type
_entity.pdbx_description
1 polymer ?
#
loop_
_entity_poly.entity_id
_entity_poly.type
_entity_poly.pdbx_seq_one_letter_code
_entity_poly.pdbx_strand_id
1 'polypeptide(L)'
;MVLNDLLGGELVRGEVHVDSQRVDYHWWNRLGTGTEIDLTREQFEPHEVVTGGIVVPRPPVTELRRLREEYELLRDRVVEKLQRQQATAAAHASRQPA
;
A
#
# COMPACT_ATOMS: atom_id res chain seq x y z
N MET A 1 -3.22 0.74 1.81
CA MET A 1 -3.94 2.03 1.80
C MET A 1 -3.80 2.74 0.46
N VAL A 2 -2.77 3.57 0.22
CA VAL A 2 -2.59 4.30 -1.05
C VAL A 2 -2.54 3.34 -2.26
N LEU A 3 -1.82 2.22 -2.14
CA LEU A 3 -1.75 1.22 -3.21
C LEU A 3 -3.10 0.61 -3.57
N ASN A 4 -3.96 0.35 -2.58
CA ASN A 4 -5.29 -0.19 -2.82
C ASN A 4 -6.16 0.83 -3.55
N ASP A 5 -6.07 2.12 -3.18
CA ASP A 5 -6.77 3.19 -3.87
C ASP A 5 -6.27 3.39 -5.33
N LEU A 6 -5.00 3.08 -5.63
CA LEU A 6 -4.41 3.25 -6.96
C LEU A 6 -4.54 2.02 -7.87
N LEU A 7 -4.38 0.83 -7.31
CA LEU A 7 -4.31 -0.44 -8.05
C LEU A 7 -5.56 -1.31 -7.86
N GLY A 8 -6.43 -0.97 -6.91
CA GLY A 8 -7.53 -1.82 -6.47
C GLY A 8 -7.03 -3.10 -5.79
N GLY A 9 -7.83 -4.16 -5.93
CA GLY A 9 -7.57 -5.46 -5.33
C GLY A 9 -8.09 -5.59 -3.90
N GLU A 10 -7.63 -6.63 -3.22
CA GLU A 10 -8.04 -6.98 -1.87
C GLU A 10 -7.13 -6.28 -0.85
N LEU A 11 -7.74 -5.57 0.11
CA LEU A 11 -7.02 -5.08 1.28
C LEU A 11 -6.93 -6.21 2.29
N VAL A 12 -5.72 -6.66 2.59
CA VAL A 12 -5.47 -7.73 3.57
C VAL A 12 -5.03 -7.09 4.88
N ARG A 13 -5.53 -7.61 6.00
CA ARG A 13 -5.13 -7.21 7.36
C ARG A 13 -4.62 -8.42 8.14
N GLY A 14 -3.39 -8.31 8.63
CA GLY A 14 -2.77 -9.25 9.56
C GLY A 14 -2.61 -8.64 10.95
N GLU A 15 -2.26 -9.47 11.91
CA GLU A 15 -1.97 -9.07 13.28
C GLU A 15 -0.46 -8.97 13.50
N VAL A 16 0.00 -7.93 14.16
CA VAL A 16 1.41 -7.80 14.57
C VAL A 16 1.53 -8.26 16.01
N HIS A 17 2.41 -9.22 16.25
CA HIS A 17 2.66 -9.81 17.57
C HIS A 17 4.10 -9.55 18.03
N VAL A 18 4.25 -9.23 19.32
CA VAL A 18 5.54 -9.18 20.05
C VAL A 18 5.40 -10.07 21.27
N ASP A 19 6.34 -10.99 21.50
CA ASP A 19 6.30 -11.95 22.60
C ASP A 19 4.96 -12.69 22.72
N SER A 20 4.39 -13.10 21.58
CA SER A 20 3.07 -13.76 21.45
C SER A 20 1.85 -12.91 21.85
N GLN A 21 2.03 -11.60 22.05
CA GLN A 21 0.94 -10.66 22.31
C GLN A 21 0.68 -9.79 21.08
N ARG A 22 -0.58 -9.70 20.66
CA ARG A 22 -1.00 -8.80 19.57
C ARG A 22 -0.87 -7.34 20.02
N VAL A 23 -0.01 -6.59 19.35
CA VAL A 23 0.25 -5.17 19.65
C VAL A 23 -0.35 -4.23 18.61
N ASP A 24 -0.49 -4.66 17.37
CA ASP A 24 -1.06 -3.85 16.29
C ASP A 24 -1.69 -4.70 15.17
N TYR A 25 -2.14 -4.03 14.12
CA TYR A 25 -2.52 -4.61 12.84
C TYR A 25 -1.59 -4.11 11.74
N HIS A 26 -1.35 -4.95 10.75
CA HIS A 26 -0.61 -4.61 9.53
C HIS A 26 -1.50 -4.78 8.30
N TRP A 27 -1.32 -3.95 7.28
CA TRP A 27 -2.12 -3.96 6.07
C TRP A 27 -1.26 -4.01 4.81
N TRP A 28 -1.60 -4.90 3.89
CA TRP A 28 -0.98 -5.00 2.56
C TRP A 28 -2.05 -5.20 1.47
N ASN A 29 -1.63 -5.14 0.20
CA ASN A 29 -2.53 -5.30 -0.93
C ASN A 29 -2.34 -6.66 -1.59
N ARG A 30 -3.42 -7.29 -2.05
CA ARG A 30 -3.35 -8.50 -2.87
C ARG A 30 -4.07 -8.29 -4.19
N LEU A 31 -3.38 -8.59 -5.30
CA LEU A 31 -3.86 -8.40 -6.66
C LEU A 31 -4.13 -9.73 -7.37
N GLY A 32 -5.16 -9.73 -8.21
CA GLY A 32 -5.44 -10.83 -9.15
C GLY A 32 -5.49 -12.20 -8.48
N THR A 33 -4.74 -13.16 -9.02
CA THR A 33 -4.68 -14.55 -8.55
C THR A 33 -3.85 -14.76 -7.28
N GLY A 34 -3.53 -13.70 -6.53
CA GLY A 34 -2.91 -13.81 -5.20
C GLY A 34 -1.56 -13.10 -5.05
N THR A 35 -1.15 -12.23 -5.98
CA THR A 35 0.11 -11.48 -5.84
C THR A 35 0.01 -10.52 -4.67
N GLU A 36 0.81 -10.75 -3.63
CA GLU A 36 0.88 -9.87 -2.46
C GLU A 36 1.88 -8.74 -2.70
N ILE A 37 1.46 -7.51 -2.37
CA ILE A 37 2.27 -6.31 -2.43
C ILE A 37 2.29 -5.69 -1.04
N ASP A 38 3.42 -5.84 -0.38
CA ASP A 38 3.72 -5.29 0.93
C ASP A 38 5.02 -4.49 0.87
N LEU A 39 4.90 -3.17 0.73
CA LEU A 39 6.05 -2.27 0.62
C LEU A 39 6.73 -1.97 1.97
N THR A 40 6.14 -2.42 3.08
CA THR A 40 6.63 -2.16 4.43
C THR A 40 6.93 -3.45 5.18
N ARG A 41 6.95 -4.61 4.49
CA ARG A 41 7.23 -5.92 5.11
C ARG A 41 8.56 -5.97 5.84
N GLU A 42 9.56 -5.27 5.30
CA GLU A 42 10.92 -5.24 5.82
C GLU A 42 11.13 -4.20 6.92
N GLN A 43 10.09 -3.43 7.29
CA GLN A 43 10.18 -2.42 8.35
C GLN A 43 9.95 -3.02 9.74
N PHE A 44 9.52 -4.28 9.83
CA PHE A 44 9.34 -4.97 11.10
C PHE A 44 10.67 -5.45 11.66
N GLU A 45 10.87 -5.23 12.96
CA GLU A 45 12.02 -5.74 13.69
C GLU A 45 11.96 -7.29 13.79
N PRO A 46 13.09 -7.98 14.00
CA PRO A 46 13.11 -9.45 14.04
C PRO A 46 12.19 -10.10 15.07
N HIS A 47 11.83 -9.37 16.13
CA HIS A 47 10.94 -9.83 17.20
C HIS A 47 9.46 -9.54 16.93
N GLU A 48 9.15 -8.76 15.89
CA GLU A 48 7.79 -8.46 15.45
C GLU A 48 7.34 -9.47 14.39
N VAL A 49 6.28 -10.20 14.71
CA VAL A 49 5.76 -11.25 13.83
C VAL A 49 4.39 -10.84 13.32
N VAL A 50 4.29 -10.63 12.00
CA VAL A 50 3.01 -10.49 11.32
C VAL A 50 2.39 -11.86 11.12
N THR A 51 1.17 -12.07 11.60
CA THR A 51 0.44 -13.34 11.51
C THR A 51 -0.96 -13.15 10.91
N GLY A 52 -1.54 -14.25 10.44
CA GLY A 52 -2.86 -14.26 9.82
C GLY A 52 -2.87 -13.62 8.43
N GLY A 53 -3.93 -12.87 8.14
CA GLY A 53 -4.17 -12.26 6.83
C GLY A 53 -5.61 -12.49 6.37
N ILE A 54 -6.53 -11.64 6.84
CA ILE A 54 -7.91 -11.66 6.39
C ILE A 54 -8.17 -10.54 5.39
N VAL A 55 -8.94 -10.84 4.35
CA VAL A 55 -9.43 -9.79 3.44
C VAL A 55 -10.47 -8.97 4.20
N VAL A 56 -10.27 -7.66 4.20
CA VAL A 56 -11.19 -6.71 4.80
C VAL A 56 -11.67 -5.70 3.75
N PRO A 57 -12.94 -5.26 3.79
CA PRO A 57 -13.37 -4.14 2.98
C PRO A 57 -12.49 -2.93 3.28
N ARG A 58 -12.09 -2.20 2.23
CA ARG A 58 -11.38 -0.93 2.37
C ARG A 58 -12.33 0.10 2.99
N PRO A 59 -12.05 0.63 4.19
CA PRO A 59 -12.91 1.67 4.76
C PRO A 59 -12.91 2.94 3.89
N PRO A 60 -13.98 3.72 3.83
CA PRO A 60 -13.94 5.03 3.21
C PRO A 60 -12.85 5.92 3.83
N VAL A 61 -12.21 6.77 3.01
CA VAL A 61 -11.21 7.75 3.53
C VAL A 61 -11.83 8.65 4.59
N THR A 62 -13.13 8.99 4.46
CA THR A 62 -13.91 9.75 5.45
C THR A 62 -13.98 9.10 6.83
N GLU A 63 -13.73 7.80 6.95
CA GLU A 63 -13.75 7.07 8.21
C GLU A 63 -12.37 6.95 8.88
N LEU A 64 -11.30 7.43 8.23
CA LEU A 64 -9.97 7.47 8.85
C LEU A 64 -9.96 8.44 10.05
N ARG A 65 -9.83 7.88 11.26
CA ARG A 65 -9.82 8.63 12.52
C ARG A 65 -8.44 9.17 12.90
N ARG A 66 -7.38 8.56 12.37
CA ARG A 66 -5.98 8.94 12.62
C ARG A 66 -5.26 9.08 11.28
N LEU A 67 -4.27 9.96 11.27
CA LEU A 67 -3.32 10.13 10.16
C LEU A 67 -3.95 10.44 8.79
N ARG A 68 -5.12 11.13 8.78
CA ARG A 68 -5.83 11.47 7.53
C ARG A 68 -5.00 12.41 6.66
N GLU A 69 -4.49 13.48 7.23
CA GLU A 69 -3.76 14.51 6.50
C GLU A 69 -2.46 13.94 5.93
N GLU A 70 -1.76 13.11 6.70
CA GLU A 70 -0.56 12.40 6.29
C GLU A 70 -0.85 11.40 5.18
N TYR A 71 -1.99 10.71 5.25
CA TYR A 71 -2.47 9.83 4.19
C TYR A 71 -2.72 10.60 2.88
N GLU A 72 -3.46 11.69 2.95
CA GLU A 72 -3.80 12.53 1.80
C GLU A 72 -2.53 13.13 1.18
N LEU A 73 -1.63 13.65 2.01
CA LEU A 73 -0.33 14.18 1.57
C LEU A 73 0.51 13.11 0.85
N LEU A 74 0.59 11.90 1.40
CA LEU A 74 1.32 10.80 0.77
C LEU A 74 0.67 10.42 -0.56
N ARG A 75 -0.65 10.27 -0.59
CA ARG A 75 -1.42 9.89 -1.78
C ARG A 75 -1.18 10.89 -2.91
N ASP A 76 -1.29 12.18 -2.63
CA ASP A 76 -1.15 13.23 -3.64
C ASP A 76 0.26 13.29 -4.21
N ARG A 77 1.28 13.19 -3.35
CA ARG A 77 2.69 13.13 -3.80
C ARG A 77 2.98 11.91 -4.67
N VAL A 78 2.42 10.74 -4.32
CA VAL A 78 2.57 9.53 -5.14
C VAL A 78 1.92 9.72 -6.51
N VAL A 79 0.69 10.21 -6.56
CA VAL A 79 -0.03 10.47 -7.82
C VAL A 79 0.75 11.46 -8.70
N GLU A 80 1.19 12.58 -8.14
CA GLU A 80 1.96 13.59 -8.86
C GLU A 80 3.28 13.02 -9.41
N LYS A 81 3.97 12.18 -8.64
CA LYS A 81 5.21 11.52 -9.09
C LYS A 81 4.94 10.53 -10.23
N LEU A 82 3.90 9.71 -10.12
CA LEU A 82 3.52 8.74 -11.16
C LEU A 82 3.16 9.45 -12.47
N GLN A 83 2.39 10.54 -12.42
CA GLN A 83 2.04 11.33 -13.60
C GLN A 83 3.29 11.89 -14.31
N ARG A 84 4.25 12.42 -13.54
CA ARG A 84 5.54 12.89 -14.11
C ARG A 84 6.35 11.76 -14.76
N GLN A 85 6.37 10.58 -14.14
CA GLN A 85 7.06 9.42 -14.70
C GLN A 85 6.40 8.95 -16.00
N GLN A 86 5.07 8.90 -16.04
CA GLN A 86 4.32 8.55 -17.26
C GLN A 86 4.59 9.55 -18.39
N ALA A 87 4.60 10.85 -18.10
CA ALA A 87 4.93 11.88 -19.10
C ALA A 87 6.37 11.73 -19.63
N THR A 88 7.32 11.41 -18.74
CA THR A 88 8.71 11.17 -19.12
C THR A 88 8.86 9.91 -19.98
N ALA A 89 8.19 8.82 -19.60
CA ALA A 89 8.19 7.57 -20.37
C ALA A 89 7.57 7.76 -21.76
N ALA A 90 6.44 8.48 -21.85
CA ALA A 90 5.81 8.82 -23.13
C ALA A 90 6.73 9.68 -24.01
N ALA A 91 7.40 10.68 -23.45
CA ALA A 91 8.35 11.50 -24.19
C ALA A 91 9.57 10.71 -24.69
N HIS A 92 10.00 9.68 -23.95
CA HIS A 92 11.08 8.78 -24.38
C HIS A 92 10.63 7.84 -25.51
N ALA A 93 9.44 7.25 -25.39
CA ALA A 93 8.86 6.40 -26.42
C ALA A 93 8.67 7.16 -27.76
N SER A 94 8.27 8.43 -27.71
CA SER A 94 8.13 9.27 -28.91
C SER A 94 9.46 9.69 -29.56
N ARG A 95 10.61 9.44 -28.91
CA ARG A 95 11.95 9.84 -29.39
C ARG A 95 12.77 8.69 -29.96
N GLN A 96 12.34 7.43 -29.81
CA GLN A 96 13.02 6.29 -30.43
C GLN A 96 12.44 6.05 -31.84
N PRO A 97 13.25 6.10 -32.92
CA PRO A 97 12.79 5.71 -34.26
C PRO A 97 12.66 4.19 -34.35
N ALA A 98 11.72 3.75 -35.20
CA ALA A 98 11.47 2.34 -35.54
C ALA A 98 12.63 1.68 -36.28
#